data_AF-A0A1F6TTG8-F1
#
_entry.id   AF-A0A1F6TTG8-F1
#
_cell.length_a   1.000
_cell.length_b   1.000
_cell.length_c   1.000
_cell.angle_alpha   90.00
_cell.angle_beta   90.00
_cell.angle_gamma   90.00
#
_symmetry.space_group_name_H-M   'P 1'
#
loop_
_entity.id
_entity.type
_entity.pdbx_description
1 polymer ?
#
loop_
_entity_poly.entity_id
_entity_poly.type
_entity_poly.pdbx_seq_one_letter_code
_entity_poly.pdbx_strand_id
1 'polypeptide(L)' 'MDKKLLINEIEKIPEPFIEEIYDFVSYLKARIIREKSETAIASESSLGKDWLDAREDSAWQNL' A
#
# COMPACT_ATOMS: atom_id res chain seq x y z
N MET A 1 10.66 -13.45 11.47
CA MET A 1 9.52 -14.30 11.91
C MET A 1 9.10 -15.13 10.70
N ASP A 2 9.03 -16.45 10.83
CA ASP A 2 8.59 -17.34 9.74
C ASP A 2 7.05 -17.38 9.68
N LYS A 3 6.47 -17.27 8.48
CA LYS A 3 5.02 -17.33 8.26
C LYS A 3 4.41 -18.65 8.75
N LYS A 4 5.15 -19.76 8.63
CA LYS A 4 4.70 -21.08 9.09
C LYS A 4 4.55 -21.15 10.61
N LEU A 5 5.51 -20.55 11.34
CA LEU A 5 5.46 -20.48 12.79
C LEU A 5 4.27 -19.65 13.28
N LEU A 6 3.96 -18.55 12.59
CA LEU A 6 2.82 -17.70 12.92
C LEU A 6 1.48 -18.44 12.75
N ILE A 7 1.30 -19.21 11.67
CA ILE A 7 0.07 -19.98 11.42
C ILE A 7 -0.14 -21.00 12.54
N ASN A 8 0.90 -21.73 12.92
CA ASN A 8 0.85 -22.72 13.99
C ASN A 8 0.53 -22.11 15.36
N GLU A 9 0.92 -20.85 15.62
CA GLU A 9 0.51 -20.17 16.85
C GLU A 9 -0.95 -19.72 16.79
N ILE A 10 -1.43 -19.22 15.64
CA ILE A 10 -2.83 -18.84 15.46
C ILE A 10 -3.78 -20.04 15.62
N GLU A 11 -3.39 -21.22 15.15
CA GLU A 11 -4.18 -22.45 15.29
C GLU A 11 -4.38 -22.90 16.76
N LYS A 12 -3.49 -22.48 17.67
CA LYS A 12 -3.59 -22.80 19.11
C LYS A 12 -4.43 -21.80 19.89
N ILE A 13 -4.85 -20.71 19.25
CA ILE A 13 -5.56 -19.63 19.93
C ILE A 13 -7.02 -20.04 20.17
N PRO A 14 -7.57 -19.78 21.37
CA PRO A 14 -8.97 -20.03 21.65
C PRO A 14 -9.89 -19.26 20.70
N GLU A 15 -10.99 -19.91 20.31
CA GLU A 15 -11.99 -19.40 19.38
C GLU A 15 -12.49 -17.96 19.65
N PRO A 16 -12.65 -17.51 20.92
CA PRO A 16 -13.04 -16.12 21.22
C PRO A 16 -12.10 -15.04 20.69
N PHE A 17 -10.83 -15.36 20.43
CA PHE A 17 -9.82 -14.39 19.95
C PHE A 17 -9.59 -14.47 18.44
N ILE A 18 -10.21 -15.44 17.75
CA ILE A 18 -10.05 -15.61 16.31
C ILE A 18 -10.65 -14.42 15.55
N GLU A 19 -11.76 -13.88 16.04
CA GLU A 19 -12.38 -12.68 15.48
C GLU A 19 -11.46 -11.47 15.57
N GLU A 20 -10.82 -11.25 16.72
CA GLU A 20 -9.86 -10.15 16.94
C GLU A 20 -8.64 -10.26 16.00
N ILE A 21 -8.14 -11.48 15.78
CA ILE A 21 -7.03 -11.73 14.84
C ILE A 21 -7.47 -11.44 13.40
N TYR A 22 -8.69 -11.87 13.03
CA TYR A 22 -9.24 -11.60 11.71
C TYR A 22 -9.38 -10.10 11.45
N ASP A 23 -9.89 -9.36 12.42
CA ASP A 23 -10.02 -7.91 12.34
C ASP A 23 -8.66 -7.23 12.19
N PHE A 24 -7.65 -7.67 12.95
CA PHE A 24 -6.30 -7.14 12.83
C PHE A 24 -5.69 -7.40 11.46
N VAL A 25 -5.82 -8.63 10.93
CA VAL A 25 -5.34 -8.97 9.58
C VAL A 25 -6.07 -8.16 8.50
N SER A 26 -7.38 -7.96 8.66
CA SER A 26 -8.20 -7.16 7.74
C SER A 26 -7.79 -5.69 7.76
N TYR A 27 -7.54 -5.13 8.95
CA TYR A 27 -6.99 -3.79 9.12
C TYR A 27 -5.63 -3.63 8.42
N LEU A 28 -4.71 -4.58 8.59
CA LEU A 28 -3.40 -4.52 7.93
C LEU A 28 -3.52 -4.55 6.41
N LYS A 29 -4.41 -5.39 5.86
CA LYS A 29 -4.68 -5.42 4.41
C LYS A 29 -5.22 -4.09 3.90
N ALA A 30 -6.18 -3.50 4.63
CA ALA A 30 -6.75 -2.21 4.29
C ALA A 30 -5.68 -1.09 4.33
N ARG A 31 -4.79 -1.13 5.33
CA ARG A 31 -3.68 -0.17 5.43
C ARG A 31 -2.70 -0.28 4.27
N ILE A 32 -2.34 -1.48 3.84
CA ILE A 32 -1.47 -1.70 2.67
C ILE A 32 -2.10 -1.09 1.40
N ILE A 33 -3.42 -1.26 1.22
CA ILE A 33 -4.13 -0.68 0.07
C ILE A 33 -4.11 0.85 0.14
N ARG A 34 -4.38 1.41 1.33
CA ARG A 34 -4.34 2.86 1.56
C ARG A 34 -2.94 3.44 1.33
N GLU A 35 -1.90 2.84 1.91
CA GLU A 35 -0.51 3.30 1.75
C GLU A 35 -0.08 3.27 0.27
N LYS A 36 -0.44 2.23 -0.49
CA LYS A 36 -0.21 2.19 -1.95
C LYS A 36 -0.93 3.31 -2.69
N SER A 37 -2.16 3.62 -2.28
CA SER A 37 -2.93 4.73 -2.84
C SER A 37 -2.33 6.08 -2.47
N GLU A 38 -1.85 6.25 -1.24
CA GLU A 38 -1.16 7.45 -0.77
C GLU A 38 0.19 7.63 -1.45
N THR A 39 0.90 6.55 -1.81
CA THR A 39 2.15 6.64 -2.61
C THR A 39 1.86 7.09 -4.05
N ALA A 40 0.75 6.64 -4.63
CA ALA A 40 0.30 7.09 -5.95
C ALA A 40 -0.07 8.58 -5.93
N ILE A 41 -0.85 9.02 -4.93
CA ILE A 41 -1.25 10.43 -4.76
C ILE A 41 -0.06 11.33 -4.40
N ALA A 42 0.89 10.87 -3.58
CA ALA A 42 2.09 11.64 -3.25
C ALA A 42 3.01 11.84 -4.48
N SER A 43 3.06 10.86 -5.38
CA SER A 43 3.77 10.97 -6.65
C SER A 43 3.16 12.02 -7.57
N GLU A 44 1.83 12.16 -7.60
CA GLU A 44 1.14 13.21 -8.39
C GLU A 44 1.55 14.63 -7.95
N SER A 45 1.68 14.87 -6.64
CA SER A 45 2.08 16.19 -6.11
C SER A 45 3.52 16.59 -6.45
N SER A 46 4.38 15.61 -6.71
CA SER A 46 5.77 15.81 -7.13
C SER A 46 5.90 15.86 -8.66
N LEU A 47 5.12 15.07 -9.41
CA LEU A 47 5.11 15.07 -10.89
C LEU A 47 4.42 16.29 -11.48
N GLY A 48 3.37 16.81 -10.83
CA GLY A 48 2.58 17.93 -11.34
C GLY A 48 3.29 19.29 -11.33
N LYS A 49 4.47 19.40 -10.71
CA LYS A 49 5.26 20.64 -10.66
C LYS A 49 6.19 20.82 -11.86
N ASP A 50 6.72 19.73 -12.42
CA ASP A 50 7.65 19.78 -13.56
C ASP A 50 6.96 19.46 -14.90
N TRP A 51 5.79 18.80 -14.90
CA TRP A 51 5.07 18.38 -16.11
C TRP A 51 4.34 19.50 -16.87
N LEU A 52 4.10 20.67 -16.24
CA LEU A 52 3.38 21.80 -16.85
C LEU A 52 4.32 22.87 -17.46
N ASP A 53 5.58 22.53 -17.66
CA ASP A 53 6.54 23.42 -18.30
C ASP A 53 6.47 23.28 -19.83
N ALA A 54 6.10 24.36 -20.53
CA ALA A 54 6.01 24.41 -21.98
C ALA A 54 7.33 24.03 -22.71
N ARG A 55 8.44 23.96 -21.99
CA ARG A 55 9.74 23.51 -22.50
C ARG A 55 9.79 22.00 -22.80
N GLU A 56 9.07 21.17 -22.05
CA GLU A 56 9.06 19.71 -22.30
C GLU A 56 8.23 19.35 -23.54
N ASP A 57 7.08 19.99 -23.76
CA ASP A 57 6.22 19.76 -24.93
C ASP A 57 7.01 19.88 -26.26
N SER A 58 7.97 20.81 -26.32
CA SER A 58 8.83 21.01 -27.49
C SER A 58 9.91 19.91 -27.65
N ALA A 59 10.29 19.24 -26.56
CA ALA A 59 11.21 18.09 -26.58
C ALA A 59 10.49 16.80 -27.02
N TRP A 60 9.22 16.63 -26.64
CA TRP A 60 8.39 15.49 -27.06
C TRP A 60 8.01 15.54 -28.55
N GLN A 61 7.96 16.72 -29.18
CA GLN A 61 7.70 16.84 -30.63
C GLN A 61 8.86 16.40 -31.52
N ASN A 62 10.05 16.16 -30.96
CA ASN A 62 11.26 15.80 -31.70
C ASN A 62 11.75 14.35 -31.43
N LEU A 63 10.88 13.49 -30.86
CA LEU A 63 11.06 12.05 -30.65
C LEU A 63 10.18 11.26 -31.61
#